data_AF-R7HXE0-F1
#
_entry.id   AF-R7HXE0-F1
#
_cell.length_a   1.000
_cell.length_b   1.000
_cell.length_c   1.000
_cell.angle_alpha   90.00
_cell.angle_beta   90.00
_cell.angle_gamma   90.00
#
_symmetry.space_group_name_H-M   'P 1'
#
loop_
_entity.id
_entity.type
_entity.pdbx_description
1 polymer ?
#
loop_
_entity_poly.entity_id
_entity_poly.type
_entity_poly.pdbx_seq_one_letter_code
_entity_poly.pdbx_strand_id
1 'polypeptide(L)'
;MTDLTGTVNNMKKRYREIFLKSMDAIQKRVEEIRPSNLEGDIFDKFDENSKGEQWQVAVLEMFEDDISHEIYRKWREIIAYRENFHCKGCATCCNLACSEFSPEELKAKAENGDKFAKQFLSIFIPYKTTEEAQKIYPEYLKLLSDNVDEPVYFYHCPKLNDCKRCSDYENRPQICRDFPDNPLSILPESCGFYEWRKEVEPIAMMLHAMVEIIDYYKQKIPCKKD
;
A
#
# COMPACT_ATOMS: atom_id res chain seq x y z
N MET A 1 -19.70 -11.17 -13.41
CA MET A 1 -19.08 -11.42 -12.10
C MET A 1 -17.59 -11.53 -12.35
N THR A 2 -16.82 -10.61 -11.77
CA THR A 2 -15.35 -10.59 -11.91
C THR A 2 -14.79 -11.67 -10.99
N ASP A 3 -13.95 -12.56 -11.50
CA ASP A 3 -13.27 -13.59 -10.70
C ASP A 3 -12.24 -12.91 -9.78
N LEU A 4 -12.68 -12.54 -8.57
CA LEU A 4 -11.86 -11.85 -7.57
C LEU A 4 -10.70 -12.73 -7.08
N THR A 5 -10.93 -14.03 -6.90
CA THR A 5 -9.88 -15.00 -6.51
C THR A 5 -8.82 -15.10 -7.61
N GLY A 6 -9.24 -15.24 -8.87
CA GLY A 6 -8.34 -15.20 -10.02
C GLY A 6 -7.55 -13.90 -10.11
N THR A 7 -8.21 -12.76 -9.82
CA THR A 7 -7.57 -11.44 -9.79
C THR A 7 -6.46 -11.37 -8.74
N VAL A 8 -6.73 -11.80 -7.50
CA VAL A 8 -5.71 -11.79 -6.43
C VAL A 8 -4.57 -12.76 -6.71
N ASN A 9 -4.87 -13.97 -7.20
CA ASN A 9 -3.83 -14.94 -7.57
C ASN A 9 -2.93 -14.40 -8.69
N ASN A 10 -3.51 -13.71 -9.67
CA ASN A 10 -2.75 -13.03 -10.72
C ASN A 10 -1.88 -11.90 -10.14
N MET A 11 -2.43 -11.06 -9.25
CA MET A 11 -1.65 -10.03 -8.55
C MET A 11 -0.46 -10.62 -7.78
N LYS A 12 -0.66 -11.71 -7.03
CA LYS A 12 0.42 -12.42 -6.31
C LYS A 12 1.51 -12.91 -7.27
N LYS A 13 1.11 -13.52 -8.38
CA LYS A 13 2.05 -14.00 -9.42
C LYS A 13 2.85 -12.84 -10.02
N ARG A 14 2.17 -11.76 -10.43
CA ARG A 14 2.80 -10.56 -10.99
C ARG A 14 3.73 -9.89 -10.00
N TYR A 15 3.32 -9.78 -8.74
CA TYR A 15 4.17 -9.23 -7.67
C TYR A 15 5.46 -10.03 -7.53
N ARG A 16 5.39 -11.36 -7.51
CA ARG A 16 6.58 -12.22 -7.45
C ARG A 16 7.52 -11.99 -8.62
N GLU A 17 7.00 -11.88 -9.84
CA GLU A 17 7.81 -11.59 -11.03
C GLU A 17 8.47 -10.20 -10.98
N ILE A 18 7.72 -9.19 -10.53
CA ILE A 18 8.23 -7.82 -10.35
C ILE A 18 9.28 -7.77 -9.25
N PHE A 19 9.06 -8.47 -8.13
CA PHE A 19 9.98 -8.53 -7.00
C PHE A 19 11.32 -9.11 -7.42
N LEU A 20 11.33 -10.25 -8.13
CA LEU A 20 12.57 -10.87 -8.60
C LEU A 20 13.35 -9.95 -9.55
N LYS A 21 12.66 -9.28 -10.49
CA LYS A 21 13.32 -8.31 -11.38
C LYS A 21 13.89 -7.11 -10.62
N SER A 22 13.16 -6.62 -9.61
CA SER A 22 13.60 -5.50 -8.78
C SER A 22 14.81 -5.90 -7.93
N MET A 23 14.82 -7.12 -7.41
CA MET A 23 15.93 -7.71 -6.67
C MET A 23 17.19 -7.79 -7.55
N ASP A 24 17.08 -8.35 -8.75
CA ASP A 24 18.21 -8.46 -9.69
C ASP A 24 18.76 -7.06 -10.05
N ALA A 25 17.89 -6.09 -10.28
CA ALA A 25 18.29 -4.71 -10.58
C ALA A 25 19.00 -4.02 -9.40
N ILE A 26 18.49 -4.19 -8.18
CA ILE A 26 19.12 -3.65 -6.97
C ILE A 26 20.46 -4.32 -6.71
N GLN A 27 20.54 -5.66 -6.80
CA GLN A 27 21.79 -6.39 -6.64
C GLN A 27 22.84 -5.93 -7.65
N LYS A 28 22.44 -5.72 -8.91
CA LYS A 28 23.35 -5.17 -9.91
C LYS A 28 23.91 -3.80 -9.51
N ARG A 29 23.07 -2.90 -8.99
CA ARG A 29 23.50 -1.58 -8.50
C ARG A 29 24.50 -1.68 -7.34
N VAL A 30 24.27 -2.62 -6.42
CA VAL A 30 25.18 -2.90 -5.31
C VAL A 30 26.55 -3.38 -5.80
N GLU A 31 26.57 -4.30 -6.77
CA GLU A 31 27.81 -4.80 -7.37
C GLU A 31 28.53 -3.78 -8.26
N GLU A 32 27.81 -2.85 -8.90
CA GLU A 32 28.40 -1.78 -9.72
C GLU A 32 29.32 -0.85 -8.92
N ILE A 33 29.06 -0.67 -7.63
CA ILE A 33 29.87 0.16 -6.73
C ILE A 33 30.84 -0.66 -5.86
N ARG A 34 30.94 -1.96 -6.10
CA ARG A 34 31.86 -2.84 -5.39
C ARG A 34 33.32 -2.53 -5.75
N PRO A 35 34.22 -2.37 -4.77
CA PRO A 35 35.64 -2.21 -5.03
C PRO A 35 36.24 -3.43 -5.75
N SER A 36 37.11 -3.18 -6.73
CA SER A 36 37.81 -4.27 -7.43
C SER A 36 38.68 -5.09 -6.46
N ASN A 37 38.69 -6.41 -6.65
CA ASN A 37 39.44 -7.38 -5.85
C ASN A 37 39.05 -7.43 -4.35
N LEU A 38 37.83 -7.00 -4.00
CA LEU A 38 37.28 -7.24 -2.67
C LEU A 38 36.67 -8.65 -2.58
N GLU A 39 37.18 -9.48 -1.69
CA GLU A 39 36.57 -10.78 -1.34
C GLU A 39 35.43 -10.60 -0.33
N GLY A 40 34.45 -11.50 -0.34
CA GLY A 40 33.28 -11.48 0.56
C GLY A 40 31.97 -11.04 -0.09
N ASP A 41 30.91 -11.10 0.70
CA ASP A 41 29.54 -10.68 0.38
C ASP A 41 29.22 -9.33 1.05
N ILE A 42 28.27 -8.58 0.49
CA ILE A 42 27.85 -7.27 1.03
C ILE A 42 27.35 -7.36 2.49
N PHE A 43 26.89 -8.53 2.94
CA PHE A 43 26.42 -8.77 4.31
C PHE A 43 27.51 -9.26 5.26
N ASP A 44 28.75 -9.47 4.79
CA ASP A 44 29.87 -9.90 5.65
C ASP A 44 30.29 -8.80 6.63
N LYS A 45 30.94 -9.22 7.72
CA LYS A 45 31.60 -8.30 8.64
C LYS A 45 32.98 -7.96 8.12
N PHE A 46 33.19 -6.68 7.83
CA PHE A 46 34.50 -6.15 7.45
C PHE A 46 35.14 -5.39 8.60
N ASP A 47 36.48 -5.28 8.55
CA ASP A 47 37.23 -4.47 9.50
C ASP A 47 36.92 -2.98 9.33
N GLU A 48 37.02 -2.23 10.42
CA GLU A 48 36.83 -0.79 10.44
C GLU A 48 37.81 -0.10 9.47
N ASN A 49 37.31 0.88 8.73
CA ASN A 49 37.97 1.64 7.67
C ASN A 49 38.46 0.78 6.48
N SER A 50 38.05 -0.48 6.37
CA SER A 50 38.38 -1.33 5.23
C SER A 50 37.59 -0.96 3.97
N LYS A 51 38.05 -1.46 2.81
CA LYS A 51 37.31 -1.31 1.54
C LYS A 51 35.92 -1.94 1.59
N GLY A 52 35.74 -2.99 2.38
CA GLY A 52 34.44 -3.66 2.52
C GLY A 52 33.45 -2.83 3.32
N GLU A 53 33.88 -2.23 4.43
CA GLU A 53 33.04 -1.29 5.18
C GLU A 53 32.71 -0.05 4.34
N GLN A 54 33.68 0.52 3.61
CA GLN A 54 33.45 1.64 2.71
C GLN A 54 32.43 1.30 1.61
N TRP A 55 32.46 0.08 1.06
CA TRP A 55 31.46 -0.39 0.11
C TRP A 55 30.07 -0.46 0.74
N GLN A 56 29.97 -1.01 1.96
CA GLN A 56 28.71 -1.06 2.70
C GLN A 56 28.12 0.32 2.96
N VAL A 57 28.95 1.28 3.39
CA VAL A 57 28.53 2.68 3.57
C VAL A 57 28.04 3.29 2.25
N ALA A 58 28.79 3.11 1.16
CA ALA A 58 28.40 3.63 -0.15
C ALA A 58 27.08 3.03 -0.67
N VAL A 59 26.82 1.75 -0.39
CA VAL A 59 25.54 1.09 -0.71
C VAL A 59 24.38 1.72 0.08
N LEU A 60 24.56 1.94 1.39
CA LEU A 60 23.54 2.58 2.22
C LEU A 60 23.26 4.03 1.78
N GLU A 61 24.30 4.78 1.44
CA GLU A 61 24.18 6.14 0.87
C GLU A 61 23.44 6.14 -0.45
N MET A 62 23.77 5.24 -1.38
CA MET A 62 23.04 5.09 -2.65
C MET A 62 21.55 4.79 -2.42
N PHE A 63 21.21 3.95 -1.43
CA PHE A 63 19.81 3.68 -1.12
C PHE A 63 19.07 4.91 -0.60
N GLU A 64 19.71 5.73 0.22
CA GLU A 64 19.11 6.93 0.82
C GLU A 64 19.01 8.10 -0.17
N ASP A 65 20.11 8.39 -0.87
CA ASP A 65 20.25 9.64 -1.61
C ASP A 65 19.87 9.52 -3.10
N ASP A 66 19.82 8.31 -3.65
CA ASP A 66 19.42 8.06 -5.03
C ASP A 66 18.09 7.30 -5.08
N ILE A 67 18.08 6.04 -4.66
CA ILE A 67 16.94 5.16 -4.91
C ILE A 67 15.68 5.60 -4.13
N SER A 68 15.81 5.99 -2.86
CA SER A 68 14.66 6.44 -2.07
C SER A 68 14.03 7.72 -2.63
N HIS A 69 14.83 8.66 -3.15
CA HIS A 69 14.33 9.87 -3.79
C HIS A 69 13.55 9.56 -5.07
N GLU A 70 14.03 8.63 -5.89
CA GLU A 70 13.33 8.19 -7.09
C GLU A 70 12.01 7.49 -6.75
N ILE A 71 12.01 6.61 -5.73
CA ILE A 71 10.78 5.96 -5.22
C ILE A 71 9.76 7.02 -4.79
N TYR A 72 10.17 8.00 -3.99
CA TYR A 72 9.28 9.07 -3.52
C TYR A 72 8.76 9.94 -4.67
N ARG A 73 9.61 10.25 -5.66
CA ARG A 73 9.22 10.98 -6.87
C ARG A 73 8.14 10.23 -7.63
N LYS A 74 8.32 8.93 -7.86
CA LYS A 74 7.34 8.08 -8.56
C LYS A 74 6.03 7.92 -7.80
N TRP A 75 6.08 7.80 -6.47
CA TRP A 75 4.88 7.81 -5.64
C TRP A 75 4.08 9.11 -5.81
N ARG A 76 4.74 10.27 -5.82
CA ARG A 76 4.05 11.55 -6.08
C ARG A 76 3.44 11.63 -7.47
N GLU A 77 4.12 11.11 -8.49
CA GLU A 77 3.57 11.03 -9.86
C GLU A 77 2.27 10.17 -9.89
N ILE A 78 2.24 9.03 -9.20
CA ILE A 78 1.04 8.16 -9.09
C ILE A 78 -0.13 8.92 -8.44
N ILE A 79 0.15 9.61 -7.33
CA ILE A 79 -0.87 10.37 -6.60
C ILE A 79 -1.36 11.58 -7.40
N ALA A 80 -0.48 12.30 -8.09
CA ALA A 80 -0.88 13.40 -8.97
C ALA A 80 -1.73 12.88 -10.15
N TYR A 81 -1.37 11.74 -10.74
CA TYR A 81 -2.14 11.16 -11.84
C TYR A 81 -3.57 10.78 -11.44
N ARG A 82 -3.78 10.43 -10.16
CA ARG A 82 -5.10 10.15 -9.57
C ARG A 82 -6.09 11.31 -9.76
N GLU A 83 -5.63 12.56 -9.83
CA GLU A 83 -6.48 13.75 -9.97
C GLU A 83 -7.31 13.75 -11.27
N ASN A 84 -6.91 12.98 -12.28
CA ASN A 84 -7.67 12.79 -13.52
C ASN A 84 -8.92 11.90 -13.35
N PHE A 85 -9.10 11.33 -12.17
CA PHE A 85 -10.16 10.38 -11.86
C PHE A 85 -11.00 10.90 -10.69
N HIS A 86 -12.26 10.48 -10.63
CA HIS A 86 -13.20 11.00 -9.66
C HIS A 86 -14.21 9.95 -9.23
N CYS A 87 -14.75 10.13 -8.02
CA CYS A 87 -15.82 9.28 -7.53
C CYS A 87 -17.08 9.45 -8.40
N LYS A 88 -17.47 8.38 -9.10
CA LYS A 88 -18.70 8.32 -9.91
C LYS A 88 -19.95 7.87 -9.13
N GLY A 89 -19.85 7.81 -7.80
CA GLY A 89 -20.98 7.44 -6.93
C GLY A 89 -21.39 5.97 -7.03
N CYS A 90 -20.43 5.04 -7.16
CA CYS A 90 -20.72 3.60 -7.22
C CYS A 90 -21.11 2.99 -5.87
N ALA A 91 -21.07 3.78 -4.79
CA ALA A 91 -21.41 3.42 -3.42
C ALA A 91 -20.56 2.33 -2.77
N THR A 92 -19.56 1.75 -3.44
CA THR A 92 -18.76 0.63 -2.89
C THR A 92 -18.10 1.00 -1.55
N CYS A 93 -17.25 2.02 -1.50
CA CYS A 93 -16.58 2.44 -0.27
C CYS A 93 -17.55 3.05 0.76
N CYS A 94 -18.71 3.55 0.31
CA CYS A 94 -19.72 4.11 1.19
C CYS A 94 -20.56 3.02 1.86
N ASN A 95 -20.83 1.91 1.18
CA ASN A 95 -21.54 0.77 1.76
C ASN A 95 -20.61 -0.15 2.56
N LEU A 96 -19.34 -0.26 2.16
CA LEU A 96 -18.43 -1.24 2.76
C LEU A 96 -17.02 -0.67 2.87
N ALA A 97 -16.80 0.18 3.87
CA ALA A 97 -15.47 0.56 4.29
C ALA A 97 -14.89 -0.52 5.19
N CYS A 98 -13.62 -0.87 4.98
CA CYS A 98 -12.92 -1.90 5.73
C CYS A 98 -11.79 -1.27 6.53
N SER A 99 -11.54 -1.79 7.73
CA SER A 99 -10.47 -1.35 8.62
C SER A 99 -9.86 -2.57 9.31
N GLU A 100 -8.56 -2.57 9.48
CA GLU A 100 -7.83 -3.50 10.34
C GLU A 100 -8.09 -3.24 11.83
N PHE A 101 -8.56 -2.03 12.18
CA PHE A 101 -8.89 -1.63 13.53
C PHE A 101 -10.39 -1.81 13.83
N SER A 102 -10.66 -2.37 15.01
CA SER A 102 -12.00 -2.45 15.61
C SER A 102 -12.60 -1.07 15.91
N PRO A 103 -13.93 -1.00 16.13
CA PRO A 103 -14.57 0.25 16.52
C PRO A 103 -14.00 0.83 17.82
N GLU A 104 -13.64 -0.02 18.77
CA GLU A 104 -13.05 0.35 20.05
C GLU A 104 -11.63 0.91 19.87
N GLU A 105 -10.80 0.27 19.05
CA GLU A 105 -9.45 0.74 18.73
C GLU A 105 -9.47 2.06 17.97
N LEU A 106 -10.37 2.23 17.00
CA LEU A 106 -10.54 3.50 16.30
C LEU A 106 -10.97 4.61 17.25
N LYS A 107 -11.86 4.33 18.22
CA LYS A 107 -12.25 5.32 19.23
C LYS A 107 -11.05 5.72 20.09
N ALA A 108 -10.30 4.74 20.60
CA ALA A 108 -9.10 5.00 21.38
C ALA A 108 -8.05 5.80 20.60
N LYS A 109 -7.81 5.45 19.33
CA LYS A 109 -6.91 6.22 18.43
C LYS A 109 -7.40 7.65 18.24
N ALA A 110 -8.70 7.83 17.99
CA ALA A 110 -9.29 9.15 17.82
C ALA A 110 -9.16 10.01 19.10
N GLU A 111 -9.41 9.42 20.28
CA GLU A 111 -9.20 10.09 21.58
C GLU A 111 -7.74 10.50 21.78
N ASN A 112 -6.80 9.67 21.34
CA ASN A 112 -5.35 9.93 21.36
C ASN A 112 -4.86 10.90 20.27
N GLY A 113 -5.77 11.50 19.50
CA GLY A 113 -5.41 12.55 18.53
C GLY A 113 -5.20 12.08 17.09
N ASP A 114 -5.40 10.79 16.80
CA ASP A 114 -5.26 10.26 15.44
C ASP A 114 -6.26 10.94 14.47
N LYS A 115 -5.72 11.59 13.44
CA LYS A 115 -6.53 12.36 12.47
C LYS A 115 -7.36 11.45 11.56
N PHE A 116 -6.82 10.29 11.18
CA PHE A 116 -7.52 9.34 10.33
C PHE A 116 -8.72 8.77 11.09
N ALA A 117 -8.50 8.26 12.30
CA ALA A 117 -9.55 7.65 13.12
C ALA A 117 -10.66 8.66 13.45
N LYS A 118 -10.31 9.91 13.78
CA LYS A 118 -11.29 11.00 13.96
C LYS A 118 -12.16 11.23 12.73
N GLN A 119 -11.55 11.34 11.55
CA GLN A 119 -12.31 11.54 10.30
C GLN A 119 -13.13 10.31 9.94
N PHE A 120 -12.55 9.12 10.05
CA PHE A 120 -13.23 7.86 9.73
C PHE A 120 -14.49 7.69 10.58
N LEU A 121 -14.37 7.81 11.90
CA LEU A 121 -15.51 7.69 12.82
C LEU A 121 -16.54 8.83 12.71
N SER A 122 -16.19 9.97 12.11
CA SER A 122 -17.15 11.05 11.85
C SER A 122 -18.15 10.73 10.73
N ILE A 123 -17.88 9.68 9.95
CA ILE A 123 -18.64 9.31 8.74
C ILE A 123 -19.14 7.88 8.82
N PHE A 124 -18.27 6.97 9.23
CA PHE A 124 -18.46 5.54 9.10
C PHE A 124 -18.94 4.96 10.43
N ILE A 125 -20.04 4.22 10.35
CA ILE A 125 -20.66 3.52 11.47
C ILE A 125 -20.39 2.03 11.28
N PRO A 126 -19.98 1.30 12.33
CA PRO A 126 -19.73 -0.14 12.21
C PRO A 126 -21.04 -0.87 11.91
N TYR A 127 -20.96 -1.91 11.09
CA TYR A 127 -22.02 -2.90 11.00
C TYR A 127 -22.20 -3.62 12.34
N LYS A 128 -23.43 -4.01 12.67
CA LYS A 128 -23.69 -4.72 13.93
C LYS A 128 -23.12 -6.12 13.91
N THR A 129 -23.14 -6.75 12.73
CA THR A 129 -22.65 -8.10 12.53
C THR A 129 -21.99 -8.25 11.17
N THR A 130 -21.09 -9.23 11.05
CA THR A 130 -20.41 -9.56 9.79
C THR A 130 -21.40 -10.03 8.72
N GLU A 131 -22.51 -10.68 9.11
CA GLU A 131 -23.55 -11.13 8.18
C GLU A 131 -24.27 -9.97 7.48
N GLU A 132 -24.42 -8.82 8.16
CA GLU A 132 -24.97 -7.61 7.53
C GLU A 132 -24.04 -7.08 6.43
N ALA A 133 -22.73 -7.06 6.71
CA ALA A 133 -21.71 -6.66 5.74
C ALA A 133 -21.62 -7.66 4.57
N GLN A 134 -21.72 -8.97 4.84
CA GLN A 134 -21.67 -10.02 3.81
C GLN A 134 -22.79 -9.91 2.78
N LYS A 135 -23.96 -9.41 3.16
CA LYS A 135 -25.07 -9.19 2.22
C LYS A 135 -24.78 -8.10 1.19
N ILE A 136 -23.84 -7.20 1.47
CA ILE A 136 -23.50 -6.08 0.58
C ILE A 136 -22.55 -6.53 -0.52
N TYR A 137 -21.48 -7.24 -0.16
CA TYR A 137 -20.48 -7.68 -1.14
C TYR A 137 -19.90 -9.07 -0.80
N PRO A 138 -20.68 -10.15 -0.96
CA PRO A 138 -20.33 -11.48 -0.44
C PRO A 138 -19.02 -12.02 -1.02
N GLU A 139 -18.76 -11.77 -2.30
CA GLU A 139 -17.52 -12.22 -2.97
C GLU A 139 -16.28 -11.52 -2.41
N TYR A 140 -16.37 -10.23 -2.09
CA TYR A 140 -15.26 -9.47 -1.52
C TYR A 140 -14.98 -9.87 -0.07
N LEU A 141 -16.01 -10.10 0.75
CA LEU A 141 -15.81 -10.58 2.12
C LEU A 141 -15.24 -12.00 2.14
N LYS A 142 -15.66 -12.87 1.22
CA LYS A 142 -15.06 -14.20 1.08
C LYS A 142 -13.59 -14.10 0.69
N LEU A 143 -13.25 -13.20 -0.23
CA LEU A 143 -11.86 -12.95 -0.60
C LEU A 143 -11.02 -12.52 0.60
N LEU A 144 -11.53 -11.59 1.41
CA LEU A 144 -10.87 -11.15 2.64
C LEU A 144 -10.70 -12.30 3.63
N SER A 145 -11.74 -13.09 3.89
CA SER A 145 -11.65 -14.23 4.81
C SER A 145 -10.67 -15.32 4.36
N ASP A 146 -10.53 -15.51 3.05
CA ASP A 146 -9.66 -16.54 2.47
C ASP A 146 -8.19 -16.10 2.39
N ASN A 147 -7.88 -14.81 2.55
CA ASN A 147 -6.54 -14.24 2.28
C ASN A 147 -5.97 -13.34 3.38
N VAL A 148 -6.75 -12.97 4.39
CA VAL A 148 -6.32 -12.12 5.50
C VAL A 148 -6.48 -12.92 6.79
N ASP A 149 -5.38 -13.13 7.50
CA ASP A 149 -5.38 -13.87 8.78
C ASP A 149 -5.86 -12.98 9.94
N GLU A 150 -5.68 -11.67 9.81
CA GLU A 150 -6.12 -10.67 10.78
C GLU A 150 -7.62 -10.35 10.66
N PRO A 151 -8.29 -10.01 11.78
CA PRO A 151 -9.69 -9.60 11.76
C PRO A 151 -9.88 -8.30 10.95
N VAL A 152 -10.86 -8.30 10.05
CA VAL A 152 -11.28 -7.11 9.30
C VAL A 152 -12.64 -6.65 9.81
N TYR A 153 -12.74 -5.35 10.10
CA TYR A 153 -13.96 -4.71 10.59
C TYR A 153 -14.62 -3.89 9.48
N PHE A 154 -15.94 -3.99 9.40
CA PHE A 154 -16.73 -3.40 8.32
C PHE A 154 -17.60 -2.25 8.81
N TYR A 155 -17.65 -1.18 8.01
CA TYR A 155 -18.39 0.03 8.32
C TYR A 155 -19.16 0.54 7.10
N HIS A 156 -20.18 1.34 7.36
CA HIS A 156 -20.99 1.99 6.32
C HIS A 156 -21.19 3.47 6.59
N CYS A 157 -21.43 4.22 5.52
CA CYS A 157 -21.73 5.64 5.56
C CYS A 157 -23.27 5.84 5.59
N PRO A 158 -23.84 6.53 6.59
CA PRO A 158 -25.27 6.81 6.66
C PRO A 158 -25.71 7.91 5.67
N LYS A 159 -24.77 8.58 5.00
CA LYS A 159 -25.06 9.65 4.02
C LYS A 159 -25.38 9.11 2.62
N LEU A 160 -25.54 7.80 2.44
CA LEU A 160 -26.04 7.25 1.18
C LEU A 160 -27.57 7.40 1.11
N ASN A 161 -28.06 8.07 0.07
CA ASN A 161 -29.47 8.16 -0.22
C ASN A 161 -30.02 6.89 -0.92
N ASP A 162 -31.33 6.87 -1.16
CA ASP A 162 -32.01 5.74 -1.81
C ASP A 162 -31.49 5.46 -3.24
N CYS A 163 -30.95 6.47 -3.91
CA CYS A 163 -30.30 6.35 -5.21
C CYS A 163 -28.83 5.89 -5.12
N LYS A 164 -28.36 5.45 -3.94
CA LYS A 164 -26.97 5.03 -3.67
C LYS A 164 -25.94 6.12 -3.97
N ARG A 165 -26.31 7.40 -3.85
CA ARG A 165 -25.41 8.55 -3.96
C ARG A 165 -25.20 9.19 -2.59
N CYS A 166 -24.05 9.83 -2.42
CA CYS A 166 -23.80 10.64 -1.22
C CYS A 166 -24.76 11.83 -1.23
N SER A 167 -25.55 11.99 -0.17
CA SER A 167 -26.46 13.12 0.03
C SER A 167 -25.75 14.44 0.31
N ASP A 168 -24.45 14.37 0.64
CA ASP A 168 -23.61 15.50 1.03
C ASP A 168 -22.27 15.49 0.28
N TYR A 169 -22.34 15.24 -1.03
CA TYR A 169 -21.15 15.01 -1.86
C TYR A 169 -20.19 16.20 -1.82
N GLU A 170 -20.70 17.44 -1.93
CA GLU A 170 -19.87 18.65 -1.98
C GLU A 170 -19.15 18.95 -0.66
N ASN A 171 -19.72 18.58 0.48
CA ASN A 171 -19.11 18.78 1.80
C ASN A 171 -18.44 17.50 2.33
N ARG A 172 -18.16 16.53 1.46
CA ARG A 172 -17.50 15.28 1.87
C ARG A 172 -16.14 15.58 2.55
N PRO A 173 -15.82 14.90 3.64
CA PRO A 173 -14.56 15.10 4.37
C PRO A 173 -13.36 14.57 3.59
N GLN A 174 -12.16 14.94 4.03
CA GLN A 174 -10.92 14.70 3.30
C GLN A 174 -10.66 13.21 3.04
N ILE A 175 -10.92 12.34 4.02
CA ILE A 175 -10.83 10.88 3.84
C ILE A 175 -11.67 10.35 2.66
N CYS A 176 -12.84 10.95 2.37
CA CYS A 176 -13.65 10.59 1.21
C CYS A 176 -13.12 11.19 -0.10
N ARG A 177 -12.40 12.31 -0.05
CA ARG A 177 -11.80 12.96 -1.23
C ARG A 177 -10.51 12.27 -1.65
N ASP A 178 -9.74 11.79 -0.68
CA ASP A 178 -8.44 11.15 -0.88
C ASP A 178 -8.60 9.67 -1.29
N PHE A 179 -9.73 9.03 -0.96
CA PHE A 179 -9.97 7.65 -1.36
C PHE A 179 -10.08 7.49 -2.90
N PRO A 180 -9.43 6.49 -3.52
CA PRO A 180 -8.43 5.59 -2.94
C PRO A 180 -7.07 6.29 -2.82
N ASP A 181 -6.41 6.13 -1.68
CA ASP A 181 -5.06 6.64 -1.40
C ASP A 181 -3.97 5.58 -1.67
N ASN A 182 -4.37 4.31 -1.75
CA ASN A 182 -3.50 3.18 -2.07
C ASN A 182 -3.86 2.55 -3.44
N PRO A 183 -2.94 2.56 -4.43
CA PRO A 183 -3.17 1.94 -5.74
C PRO A 183 -3.22 0.40 -5.70
N LEU A 184 -2.82 -0.23 -4.59
CA LEU A 184 -2.93 -1.69 -4.42
C LEU A 184 -4.29 -2.12 -3.87
N SER A 185 -5.15 -1.18 -3.47
CA SER A 185 -6.53 -1.48 -3.06
C SER A 185 -7.30 -2.17 -4.19
N ILE A 186 -8.06 -3.20 -3.84
CA ILE A 186 -8.95 -3.88 -4.77
C ILE A 186 -10.18 -3.01 -4.98
N LEU A 187 -10.36 -2.54 -6.22
CA LEU A 187 -11.51 -1.72 -6.62
C LEU A 187 -12.36 -2.50 -7.62
N PRO A 188 -13.70 -2.43 -7.53
CA PRO A 188 -14.56 -3.00 -8.56
C PRO A 188 -14.43 -2.21 -9.87
N GLU A 189 -14.71 -2.85 -11.01
CA GLU A 189 -14.76 -2.20 -12.34
C GLU A 189 -15.76 -1.03 -12.37
N SER A 190 -16.80 -1.11 -11.53
CA SER A 190 -17.76 -0.04 -11.32
C SER A 190 -17.22 1.13 -10.49
N CYS A 191 -15.95 1.13 -10.05
CA CYS A 191 -15.32 2.27 -9.38
C CYS A 191 -14.87 3.33 -10.38
N GLY A 192 -14.94 4.62 -10.00
CA GLY A 192 -14.45 5.73 -10.83
C GLY A 192 -12.91 5.78 -10.93
N PHE A 193 -12.23 5.12 -10.01
CA PHE A 193 -10.76 5.04 -9.94
C PHE A 193 -10.21 3.69 -10.41
N TYR A 194 -11.05 2.83 -11.00
CA TYR A 194 -10.64 1.49 -11.42
C TYR A 194 -9.52 1.52 -12.47
N GLU A 195 -9.67 2.34 -13.52
CA GLU A 195 -8.65 2.45 -14.58
C GLU A 195 -7.35 3.07 -14.04
N TRP A 196 -7.42 4.12 -13.22
CA TRP A 196 -6.25 4.65 -12.51
C TRP A 196 -5.47 3.55 -11.79
N ARG A 197 -6.17 2.79 -10.93
CA ARG A 197 -5.59 1.70 -10.15
C ARG A 197 -4.95 0.67 -11.07
N LYS A 198 -5.65 0.23 -12.11
CA LYS A 198 -5.16 -0.77 -13.07
C LYS A 198 -3.91 -0.30 -13.83
N GLU A 199 -3.84 0.97 -14.20
CA GLU A 199 -2.71 1.55 -14.94
C GLU A 199 -1.46 1.70 -14.06
N VAL A 200 -1.63 2.12 -12.80
CA VAL A 200 -0.50 2.39 -11.89
C VAL A 200 -0.10 1.18 -11.05
N GLU A 201 -0.94 0.14 -10.94
CA GLU A 201 -0.69 -1.08 -10.14
C GLU A 201 0.68 -1.72 -10.40
N PRO A 202 1.15 -1.93 -11.66
CA PRO A 202 2.47 -2.52 -11.89
C PRO A 202 3.61 -1.67 -11.30
N ILE A 203 3.49 -0.34 -11.39
CA ILE A 203 4.50 0.59 -10.88
C ILE A 203 4.45 0.59 -9.36
N ALA A 204 3.26 0.65 -8.75
CA ALA A 204 3.10 0.57 -7.31
C ALA A 204 3.67 -0.72 -6.73
N MET A 205 3.43 -1.88 -7.36
CA MET A 205 4.02 -3.16 -6.98
C MET A 205 5.55 -3.12 -7.03
N MET A 206 6.12 -2.52 -8.07
CA MET A 206 7.58 -2.36 -8.20
C MET A 206 8.14 -1.48 -7.09
N LEU A 207 7.51 -0.33 -6.81
CA LEU A 207 7.94 0.57 -5.74
C LEU A 207 7.89 -0.12 -4.36
N HIS A 208 6.83 -0.88 -4.07
CA HIS A 208 6.74 -1.68 -2.84
C HIS A 208 7.85 -2.72 -2.75
N ALA A 209 8.09 -3.49 -3.82
CA ALA A 209 9.16 -4.48 -3.85
C ALA A 209 10.54 -3.83 -3.62
N MET A 210 10.80 -2.68 -4.24
CA MET A 210 12.05 -1.95 -4.05
C MET A 210 12.25 -1.53 -2.59
N VAL A 211 11.21 -1.02 -1.92
CA VAL A 211 11.27 -0.67 -0.49
C VAL A 211 11.59 -1.90 0.35
N GLU A 212 10.86 -3.01 0.16
CA GLU A 212 11.08 -4.26 0.91
C GLU A 212 12.52 -4.79 0.75
N ILE A 213 13.04 -4.77 -0.47
CA ILE A 213 14.40 -5.21 -0.77
C ILE A 213 15.41 -4.28 -0.10
N ILE A 214 15.27 -2.96 -0.25
CA ILE A 214 16.19 -1.98 0.36
C ILE A 214 16.18 -2.11 1.89
N ASP A 215 15.00 -2.25 2.50
CA ASP A 215 14.87 -2.44 3.94
C ASP A 215 15.57 -3.72 4.41
N TYR A 216 15.48 -4.81 3.63
CA TYR A 216 16.26 -6.01 3.91
C TYR A 216 17.76 -5.73 3.89
N TYR A 217 18.29 -5.04 2.87
CA TYR A 217 19.71 -4.69 2.82
C TYR A 217 20.12 -3.83 4.02
N LYS A 218 19.36 -2.78 4.33
CA LYS A 218 19.62 -1.87 5.47
C LYS A 218 19.63 -2.60 6.81
N GLN A 219 18.80 -3.63 6.97
CA GLN A 219 18.76 -4.45 8.20
C GLN A 219 19.91 -5.46 8.28
N LYS A 220 20.45 -5.91 7.14
CA LYS A 220 21.44 -6.99 7.07
C LYS A 220 22.88 -6.51 6.91
N ILE A 221 23.09 -5.32 6.35
CA ILE A 221 24.40 -4.69 6.29
C ILE A 221 24.87 -4.40 7.74
N PRO A 222 26.02 -4.94 8.18
CA PRO A 222 26.46 -4.81 9.56
C PRO A 222 26.90 -3.39 9.97
N CYS A 223 27.30 -2.55 9.02
CA CYS A 223 27.71 -1.19 9.32
C CYS A 223 26.49 -0.34 9.70
N LYS A 224 26.61 0.46 10.75
CA LYS A 224 25.60 1.43 11.15
C LYS A 224 26.14 2.81 10.81
N LYS A 225 25.37 3.61 10.08
CA LYS A 225 25.60 5.05 10.03
C LYS A 225 25.43 5.58 11.47
N ASP A 226 26.42 6.32 11.96
CA ASP A 226 26.31 7.14 13.17
C ASP A 226 25.34 8.30 12.96
#